data_AF-W7JU28-F1
#
_entry.id   AF-W7JU28-F1
#
_cell.length_a   1.000
_cell.length_b   1.000
_cell.length_c   1.000
_cell.angle_alpha   90.00
_cell.angle_beta   90.00
_cell.angle_gamma   90.00
#
_symmetry.space_group_name_H-M   'P 1'
#
loop_
_entity.id
_entity.type
_entity.pdbx_description
1 polymer ?
#
loop_
_entity_poly.entity_id
_entity_poly.type
_entity_poly.pdbx_seq_one_letter_code
_entity_poly.pdbx_strand_id
1 'polypeptide(L)'
;MWHVCKTCVCEKSLADKTEKFCLNCGVQLGGGVLQASGLLGGIGQLGLDAWKAAALVTAKELAEKAGAAAGLKAGDIHGMKIVIEGLKALKVDTLKSGIFNSFVNNSHYTEVTGLAIAIDTEMNEVCSATYIGIHPICVVREKLGVIPKAGGTMVKQKDAITNVLKQALEKATQSAEALSETTAEDVAAKLTAQKTGAINTIFMSNQTAIIASIVAIVVIVLIMVIIYLILRYRRKKKMKKKLQYIKLLEE
;
A
#
# COMPACT_ATOMS: atom_id res chain seq x y z
N MET A 1 37.78 -51.37 6.41
CA MET A 1 36.40 -51.73 6.01
C MET A 1 35.47 -50.72 6.65
N TRP A 2 34.46 -50.26 5.92
CA TRP A 2 33.84 -48.94 6.05
C TRP A 2 33.37 -48.51 7.44
N HIS A 3 33.50 -47.19 7.60
CA HIS A 3 33.33 -46.32 8.75
C HIS A 3 31.91 -46.24 9.35
N VAL A 4 31.89 -46.24 10.68
CA VAL A 4 31.29 -45.26 11.60
C VAL A 4 29.79 -45.32 11.92
N CYS A 5 29.58 -45.16 13.22
CA CYS A 5 28.42 -45.36 14.08
C CYS A 5 27.79 -44.01 14.51
N LYS A 6 26.57 -44.09 15.09
CA LYS A 6 25.92 -43.19 16.08
C LYS A 6 24.87 -42.18 15.59
N THR A 7 23.62 -42.53 15.93
CA THR A 7 22.63 -41.73 16.66
C THR A 7 22.87 -40.22 16.80
N CYS A 8 22.08 -39.43 16.09
CA CYS A 8 21.54 -38.15 16.57
C CYS A 8 20.10 -38.01 16.07
N VAL A 9 19.16 -38.02 17.02
CA VAL A 9 17.81 -37.51 16.83
C VAL A 9 17.92 -35.99 16.65
N CYS A 10 17.49 -35.49 15.49
CA CYS A 10 17.15 -34.08 15.27
C CYS A 10 15.83 -34.01 14.51
N GLU A 11 14.94 -33.21 15.09
CA GLU A 11 13.55 -32.95 14.79
C GLU A 11 13.34 -32.35 13.39
N LYS A 12 12.16 -32.59 12.80
CA LYS A 12 11.76 -32.19 11.44
C LYS A 12 12.06 -30.72 11.16
N SER A 13 13.12 -30.47 10.37
CA SER A 13 13.47 -29.17 9.82
C SER A 13 12.50 -28.77 8.70
N LEU A 14 12.10 -27.50 8.71
CA LEU A 14 11.21 -26.81 7.77
C LEU A 14 11.62 -26.93 6.27
N ALA A 15 12.82 -27.44 5.98
CA ALA A 15 13.34 -27.64 4.63
C ALA A 15 12.58 -28.70 3.81
N ASP A 16 12.08 -29.76 4.45
CA ASP A 16 11.39 -30.88 3.77
C ASP A 16 10.03 -30.46 3.17
N LYS A 17 9.37 -29.45 3.78
CA LYS A 17 8.10 -28.89 3.30
C LYS A 17 8.29 -27.99 2.07
N THR A 18 9.38 -27.22 2.03
CA THR A 18 9.74 -26.36 0.89
C THR A 18 10.15 -27.16 -0.33
N GLU A 19 10.81 -28.31 -0.16
CA GLU A 19 11.21 -29.17 -1.26
C GLU A 19 10.00 -29.84 -1.94
N LYS A 20 9.01 -30.27 -1.15
CA LYS A 20 7.76 -30.85 -1.67
C LYS A 20 6.86 -29.82 -2.38
N PHE A 21 6.88 -28.56 -1.95
CA PHE A 21 6.15 -27.47 -2.62
C PHE A 21 6.84 -27.04 -3.94
N CYS A 22 8.17 -27.03 -3.98
CA CYS A 22 8.94 -26.81 -5.21
C CYS A 22 8.72 -27.95 -6.24
N LEU A 23 8.69 -29.20 -5.80
CA LEU A 23 8.42 -30.35 -6.67
C LEU A 23 7.00 -30.32 -7.26
N ASN A 24 5.99 -29.88 -6.49
CA ASN A 24 4.61 -29.83 -6.98
C ASN A 24 4.33 -28.65 -7.92
N CYS A 25 5.04 -27.52 -7.79
CA CYS A 25 4.94 -26.42 -8.75
C CYS A 25 5.66 -26.72 -10.09
N GLY A 26 6.67 -27.60 -10.07
CA GLY A 26 7.38 -28.02 -11.30
C GLY A 26 6.64 -29.06 -12.14
N VAL A 27 5.81 -29.91 -11.51
CA VAL A 27 5.17 -31.06 -12.20
C VAL A 27 3.79 -30.72 -12.78
N GLN A 28 3.08 -29.71 -12.25
CA GLN A 28 1.77 -29.29 -12.79
C GLN A 28 1.87 -28.37 -14.02
N LEU A 29 3.09 -27.93 -14.38
CA LEU A 29 3.40 -27.25 -15.65
C LEU A 29 4.09 -28.20 -16.64
N GLY A 30 3.90 -29.50 -16.46
CA GLY A 30 4.37 -30.55 -17.36
C GLY A 30 3.66 -30.51 -18.71
N GLY A 31 4.31 -29.90 -19.69
CA GLY A 31 3.90 -29.99 -21.09
C GLY A 31 4.66 -29.08 -22.03
N GLY A 32 6.00 -29.14 -22.06
CA GLY A 32 6.77 -28.28 -22.98
C GLY A 32 8.28 -28.43 -22.97
N VAL A 33 8.82 -29.64 -22.85
CA VAL A 33 10.22 -29.95 -23.22
C VAL A 33 10.30 -30.01 -24.76
N LEU A 34 10.17 -28.87 -25.43
CA LEU A 34 10.42 -28.63 -26.86
C LEU A 34 10.63 -27.10 -26.94
N GLN A 35 11.83 -26.54 -26.86
CA GLN A 35 12.86 -26.53 -27.89
C GLN A 35 14.16 -25.99 -27.27
N ALA A 36 15.14 -26.88 -27.06
CA ALA A 36 16.39 -26.64 -26.33
C ALA A 36 17.45 -25.83 -27.11
N SER A 37 17.07 -24.87 -27.96
CA SER A 37 18.01 -23.97 -28.65
C SER A 37 17.74 -22.48 -28.47
N GLY A 38 16.63 -22.08 -27.83
CA GLY A 38 16.33 -20.68 -27.45
C GLY A 38 16.49 -20.38 -25.95
N LEU A 39 16.94 -21.35 -25.15
CA LEU A 39 16.70 -21.39 -23.70
C LEU A 39 17.82 -20.85 -22.80
N LEU A 40 18.81 -20.14 -23.34
CA LEU A 40 19.85 -19.50 -22.49
C LEU A 40 19.47 -18.08 -22.02
N GLY A 41 18.44 -17.46 -22.63
CA GLY A 41 17.91 -16.15 -22.19
C GLY A 41 16.52 -16.19 -21.55
N GLY A 42 15.69 -17.18 -21.91
CA GLY A 42 14.26 -17.19 -21.55
C GLY A 42 13.95 -17.52 -20.08
N ILE A 43 14.73 -18.38 -19.44
CA ILE A 43 14.41 -18.86 -18.08
C ILE A 43 14.61 -17.74 -17.04
N GLY A 44 15.65 -16.92 -17.22
CA GLY A 44 15.90 -15.74 -16.38
C GLY A 44 14.91 -14.62 -16.63
N GLN A 45 14.55 -14.37 -17.90
CA GLN A 45 13.59 -13.34 -18.28
C GLN A 45 12.17 -13.64 -17.75
N LEU A 46 11.70 -14.88 -17.92
CA LEU A 46 10.38 -15.32 -17.42
C LEU A 46 10.29 -15.23 -15.89
N GLY A 47 11.35 -15.58 -15.18
CA GLY A 47 11.43 -15.41 -13.72
C GLY A 47 11.42 -13.93 -13.30
N LEU A 48 12.09 -13.06 -14.06
CA LEU A 48 12.15 -11.63 -13.79
C LEU A 48 10.80 -10.93 -14.06
N ASP A 49 10.10 -11.34 -15.12
CA ASP A 49 8.76 -10.87 -15.46
C ASP A 49 7.73 -11.31 -14.40
N ALA A 50 7.79 -12.56 -13.95
CA ALA A 50 6.96 -13.07 -12.87
C ALA A 50 7.24 -12.34 -11.54
N TRP A 51 8.51 -12.08 -11.22
CA TRP A 51 8.89 -11.28 -10.05
C TRP A 51 8.35 -9.85 -10.14
N LYS A 52 8.48 -9.18 -11.29
CA LYS A 52 7.96 -7.83 -11.51
C LYS A 52 6.46 -7.78 -11.31
N ALA A 53 5.72 -8.74 -11.86
CA ALA A 53 4.27 -8.83 -11.68
C ALA A 53 3.89 -9.02 -10.20
N ALA A 54 4.53 -9.94 -9.49
CA ALA A 54 4.29 -10.17 -8.07
C ALA A 54 4.66 -8.96 -7.20
N ALA A 55 5.76 -8.27 -7.51
CA ALA A 55 6.20 -7.06 -6.83
C ALA A 55 5.22 -5.89 -7.03
N LEU A 56 4.59 -5.76 -8.20
CA LEU A 56 3.60 -4.72 -8.46
C LEU A 56 2.28 -4.98 -7.72
N VAL A 57 1.83 -6.24 -7.68
CA VAL A 57 0.63 -6.63 -6.93
C VAL A 57 0.81 -6.33 -5.44
N THR A 58 1.93 -6.77 -4.87
CA THR A 58 2.25 -6.53 -3.44
C THR A 58 2.44 -5.04 -3.14
N ALA A 59 3.09 -4.28 -4.03
CA ALA A 59 3.23 -2.83 -3.87
C ALA A 59 1.88 -2.11 -3.87
N LYS A 60 0.95 -2.51 -4.75
CA LYS A 60 -0.40 -1.93 -4.80
C LYS A 60 -1.18 -2.21 -3.52
N GLU A 61 -1.17 -3.45 -3.03
CA GLU A 61 -1.86 -3.81 -1.80
C GLU A 61 -1.32 -3.04 -0.58
N LEU A 62 0.00 -2.87 -0.48
CA LEU A 62 0.61 -2.07 0.58
C LEU A 62 0.30 -0.57 0.44
N ALA A 63 0.22 -0.06 -0.79
CA ALA A 63 -0.14 1.33 -1.04
C ALA A 63 -1.62 1.60 -0.69
N GLU A 64 -2.53 0.69 -1.00
CA GLU A 64 -3.95 0.78 -0.61
C GLU A 64 -4.12 0.74 0.91
N LYS A 65 -3.42 -0.17 1.60
CA LYS A 65 -3.43 -0.24 3.08
C LYS A 65 -2.89 1.04 3.72
N ALA A 66 -1.78 1.58 3.19
CA ALA A 66 -1.21 2.84 3.67
C ALA A 66 -2.11 4.04 3.36
N GLY A 67 -2.75 4.06 2.18
CA GLY A 67 -3.72 5.05 1.77
C GLY A 67 -4.92 5.06 2.69
N ALA A 68 -5.55 3.91 2.93
CA ALA A 68 -6.69 3.79 3.85
C ALA A 68 -6.36 4.27 5.28
N ALA A 69 -5.18 3.90 5.80
CA ALA A 69 -4.74 4.35 7.12
C ALA A 69 -4.48 5.86 7.20
N ALA A 70 -3.97 6.47 6.12
CA ALA A 70 -3.76 7.90 6.04
C ALA A 70 -5.09 8.67 5.87
N GLY A 71 -5.99 8.13 5.03
CA GLY A 71 -7.32 8.65 4.80
C GLY A 71 -8.15 8.71 6.08
N LEU A 72 -8.21 7.61 6.82
CA LEU A 72 -8.95 7.55 8.07
C LEU A 72 -8.44 8.57 9.10
N LYS A 73 -7.12 8.69 9.26
CA LYS A 73 -6.52 9.72 10.14
C LYS A 73 -6.86 11.15 9.70
N ALA A 74 -6.78 11.43 8.39
CA ALA A 74 -7.10 12.75 7.86
C ALA A 74 -8.58 13.09 8.03
N GLY A 75 -9.46 12.12 7.74
CA GLY A 75 -10.90 12.19 7.94
C GLY A 75 -11.26 12.48 9.39
N ASP A 76 -10.70 11.72 10.34
CA ASP A 76 -11.01 11.87 11.77
C ASP A 76 -10.59 13.25 12.32
N ILE A 77 -9.39 13.72 11.94
CA ILE A 77 -8.90 15.05 12.31
C ILE A 77 -9.83 16.14 11.75
N HIS A 78 -10.27 15.98 10.50
CA HIS A 78 -11.15 16.95 9.84
C HIS A 78 -12.58 16.93 10.39
N GLY A 79 -13.13 15.74 10.66
CA GLY A 79 -14.42 15.56 11.31
C GLY A 79 -14.43 16.22 12.69
N MET A 80 -13.37 16.02 13.48
CA MET A 80 -13.20 16.69 14.77
C MET A 80 -13.14 18.22 14.63
N LYS A 81 -12.44 18.75 13.62
CA LYS A 81 -12.39 20.19 13.36
C LYS A 81 -13.78 20.78 13.10
N ILE A 82 -14.60 20.12 12.30
CA ILE A 82 -15.97 20.58 12.01
C ILE A 82 -16.83 20.54 13.27
N VAL A 83 -16.74 19.48 14.07
CA VAL A 83 -17.45 19.38 15.34
C VAL A 83 -17.04 20.51 16.29
N ILE A 84 -15.74 20.82 16.39
CA ILE A 84 -15.23 21.94 17.19
C ILE A 84 -15.83 23.27 16.73
N GLU A 85 -15.90 23.51 15.42
CA GLU A 85 -16.52 24.72 14.87
C GLU A 85 -18.02 24.79 15.20
N GLY A 86 -18.73 23.66 15.12
CA GLY A 86 -20.14 23.55 15.53
C GLY A 86 -20.36 23.83 17.03
N LEU A 87 -19.50 23.30 17.89
CA LEU A 87 -19.56 23.53 19.34
C LEU A 87 -19.25 24.99 19.71
N LYS A 88 -18.30 25.64 19.01
CA LYS A 88 -18.01 27.08 19.14
C LYS A 88 -19.17 27.95 18.66
N ALA A 89 -19.89 27.52 17.61
CA ALA A 89 -21.10 28.20 17.16
C ALA A 89 -22.21 28.15 18.22
N LEU A 90 -22.30 27.05 18.96
CA LEU A 90 -23.18 26.89 20.12
C LEU A 90 -22.67 27.59 21.39
N LYS A 91 -21.48 28.22 21.36
CA LYS A 91 -20.84 28.89 22.51
C LYS A 91 -20.53 27.95 23.68
N VAL A 92 -20.36 26.66 23.42
CA VAL A 92 -19.97 25.66 24.44
C VAL A 92 -18.54 25.91 24.93
N ASP A 93 -17.69 26.51 24.09
CA ASP A 93 -16.33 26.93 24.42
C ASP A 93 -16.27 27.99 25.53
N THR A 94 -17.37 28.72 25.75
CA THR A 94 -17.46 29.75 26.79
C THR A 94 -17.87 29.19 28.16
N LEU A 95 -18.27 27.92 28.22
CA LEU A 95 -18.63 27.26 29.47
C LEU A 95 -17.39 26.99 30.33
N LYS A 96 -17.46 27.36 31.61
CA LYS A 96 -16.38 27.11 32.58
C LYS A 96 -16.26 25.65 33.03
N SER A 97 -17.25 24.82 32.72
CA SER A 97 -17.31 23.40 33.10
C SER A 97 -16.26 22.53 32.41
N GLY A 98 -15.50 23.06 31.44
CA GLY A 98 -14.40 22.35 30.80
C GLY A 98 -14.82 21.17 29.92
N ILE A 99 -16.14 20.95 29.76
CA ILE A 99 -16.74 19.87 28.96
C ILE A 99 -16.23 19.92 27.52
N PHE A 100 -16.10 21.13 26.96
CA PHE A 100 -15.53 21.35 25.62
C PHE A 100 -14.09 20.80 25.51
N ASN A 101 -13.20 21.20 26.42
CA ASN A 101 -11.81 20.77 26.40
C ASN A 101 -11.67 19.26 26.67
N SER A 102 -12.50 18.71 27.57
CA SER A 102 -12.50 17.27 27.87
C SER A 102 -12.90 16.46 26.63
N PHE A 103 -13.95 16.87 25.93
CA PHE A 103 -14.41 16.19 24.71
C PHE A 103 -13.38 16.28 23.58
N VAL A 104 -12.84 17.47 23.32
CA VAL A 104 -11.87 17.66 22.22
C VAL A 104 -10.59 16.84 22.43
N ASN A 105 -10.18 16.62 23.67
CA ASN A 105 -8.94 15.90 23.97
C ASN A 105 -9.12 14.38 24.07
N ASN A 106 -10.29 13.90 24.50
CA ASN A 106 -10.48 12.49 24.87
C ASN A 106 -11.52 11.73 24.03
N SER A 107 -12.40 12.44 23.33
CA SER A 107 -13.53 11.83 22.61
C SER A 107 -13.33 11.85 21.10
N HIS A 108 -14.09 10.98 20.43
CA HIS A 108 -14.18 10.98 18.98
C HIS A 108 -15.29 11.92 18.49
N TYR A 109 -15.16 12.48 17.29
CA TYR A 109 -16.14 13.43 16.76
C TYR A 109 -17.54 12.82 16.62
N THR A 110 -17.62 11.49 16.44
CA THR A 110 -18.88 10.72 16.36
C THR A 110 -19.70 10.74 17.65
N GLU A 111 -19.05 11.01 18.79
CA GLU A 111 -19.68 10.99 20.12
C GLU A 111 -20.29 12.35 20.49
N VAL A 112 -20.23 13.35 19.61
CA VAL A 112 -20.68 14.73 19.89
C VAL A 112 -22.13 14.80 20.38
N THR A 113 -23.00 13.90 19.93
CA THR A 113 -24.40 13.85 20.36
C THR A 113 -24.56 13.51 21.84
N GLY A 114 -23.58 12.83 22.45
CA GLY A 114 -23.54 12.53 23.88
C GLY A 114 -23.42 13.79 24.76
N LEU A 115 -22.91 14.89 24.20
CA LEU A 115 -22.80 16.17 24.90
C LEU A 115 -24.15 16.86 25.11
N ALA A 116 -25.21 16.45 24.43
CA ALA A 116 -26.50 17.15 24.45
C ALA A 116 -27.05 17.33 25.87
N ILE A 117 -26.93 16.31 26.73
CA ILE A 117 -27.45 16.35 28.11
C ILE A 117 -26.60 17.29 28.97
N ALA A 118 -25.28 17.21 28.82
CA ALA A 118 -24.35 18.03 29.58
C ALA A 118 -24.51 19.52 29.21
N ILE A 119 -24.61 19.81 27.90
CA ILE A 119 -24.88 21.16 27.39
C ILE A 119 -26.24 21.67 27.87
N ASP A 120 -27.29 20.85 27.85
CA ASP A 120 -28.62 21.25 28.31
C ASP A 120 -28.64 21.61 29.80
N THR A 121 -27.96 20.81 30.63
CA THR A 121 -27.87 21.02 32.09
C THR A 121 -27.16 22.33 32.39
N GLU A 122 -25.97 22.52 31.81
CA GLU A 122 -25.17 23.74 31.98
C GLU A 122 -25.92 24.96 31.46
N MET A 123 -26.55 24.86 30.29
CA MET A 123 -27.32 25.95 29.70
C MET A 123 -28.50 26.35 30.59
N ASN A 124 -29.12 25.43 31.33
CA ASN A 124 -30.16 25.77 32.30
C ASN A 124 -29.60 26.48 33.55
N GLU A 125 -28.41 26.10 34.02
CA GLU A 125 -27.77 26.72 35.19
C GLU A 125 -27.33 28.16 34.90
N VAL A 126 -26.59 28.38 33.81
CA VAL A 126 -26.05 29.72 33.47
C VAL A 126 -27.08 30.66 32.86
N CYS A 127 -28.20 30.16 32.34
CA CYS A 127 -29.30 30.97 31.83
C CYS A 127 -30.49 31.07 32.81
N SER A 128 -30.27 30.75 34.09
CA SER A 128 -31.26 30.92 35.16
C SER A 128 -31.39 32.39 35.59
N ALA A 129 -32.56 32.75 36.14
CA ALA A 129 -32.85 34.11 36.61
C ALA A 129 -31.91 34.60 37.75
N THR A 130 -31.20 33.68 38.37
CA THR A 130 -30.23 33.89 39.46
C THR A 130 -28.85 34.35 38.98
N TYR A 131 -28.54 34.23 37.69
CA TYR A 131 -27.22 34.61 37.16
C TYR A 131 -27.22 36.10 36.74
N ILE A 132 -26.32 36.90 37.31
CA ILE A 132 -26.28 38.37 37.16
C ILE A 132 -25.66 38.81 35.80
N GLY A 133 -25.34 37.88 34.90
CA GLY A 133 -24.74 38.16 33.59
C GLY A 133 -25.47 37.53 32.41
N ILE A 134 -25.28 38.05 31.20
CA ILE A 134 -25.76 37.39 29.96
C ILE A 134 -24.65 36.48 29.46
N HIS A 135 -24.82 35.16 29.62
CA HIS A 135 -23.88 34.20 29.07
C HIS A 135 -24.08 34.04 27.54
N PRO A 136 -23.03 33.95 26.72
CA PRO A 136 -23.16 33.80 25.26
C PRO A 136 -24.05 32.63 24.82
N ILE A 137 -24.06 31.55 25.60
CA ILE A 137 -24.93 30.38 25.37
C ILE A 137 -26.44 30.70 25.53
N CYS A 138 -26.81 31.69 26.34
CA CYS A 138 -28.20 32.12 26.52
C CYS A 138 -28.74 32.85 25.28
N VAL A 139 -27.86 33.58 24.58
CA VAL A 139 -28.20 34.18 23.28
C VAL A 139 -28.41 33.10 22.22
N VAL A 140 -27.65 32.00 22.30
CA VAL A 140 -27.86 30.83 21.44
C VAL A 140 -29.19 30.14 21.78
N ARG A 141 -29.54 29.99 23.06
CA ARG A 141 -30.83 29.43 23.51
C ARG A 141 -32.04 30.16 22.91
N GLU A 142 -32.00 31.50 22.86
CA GLU A 142 -33.02 32.31 22.20
C GLU A 142 -33.11 32.03 20.69
N LYS A 143 -31.95 31.93 20.02
CA LYS A 143 -31.88 31.63 18.58
C LYS A 143 -32.31 30.22 18.21
N LEU A 144 -32.21 29.27 19.14
CA LEU A 144 -32.66 27.88 18.96
C LEU A 144 -34.20 27.75 19.00
N GLY A 145 -34.94 28.83 19.24
CA GLY A 145 -36.40 28.82 19.26
C GLY A 145 -37.01 28.14 20.48
N VAL A 146 -36.19 27.93 21.53
CA VAL A 146 -36.61 27.34 22.81
C VAL A 146 -37.55 28.28 23.58
N ILE A 147 -37.42 29.59 23.33
CA ILE A 147 -38.35 30.62 23.80
C ILE A 147 -39.21 31.03 22.60
N PRO A 148 -40.53 30.73 22.60
CA PRO A 148 -41.38 31.02 21.46
C PRO A 148 -41.51 32.53 21.26
N LYS A 149 -41.33 32.99 20.02
CA LYS A 149 -42.01 34.22 19.56
C LYS A 149 -43.51 33.95 19.56
N ALA A 150 -44.33 34.98 19.79
CA ALA A 150 -45.79 34.86 19.82
C ALA A 150 -46.30 34.05 18.61
N GLY A 151 -46.90 32.88 18.88
CA GLY A 151 -47.43 31.96 17.86
C GLY A 151 -46.59 30.71 17.53
N GLY A 152 -45.42 30.50 18.14
CA GLY A 152 -44.58 29.31 17.90
C GLY A 152 -44.88 28.10 18.81
N THR A 153 -44.72 26.88 18.29
CA THR A 153 -44.71 25.63 19.07
C THR A 153 -43.47 25.51 19.95
N MET A 154 -43.64 25.13 21.21
CA MET A 154 -42.51 24.90 22.14
C MET A 154 -41.67 23.69 21.69
N VAL A 155 -40.38 23.92 21.42
CA VAL A 155 -39.41 22.84 21.22
C VAL A 155 -38.67 22.62 22.54
N LYS A 156 -38.57 21.35 22.98
CA LYS A 156 -37.78 21.03 24.18
C LYS A 156 -36.32 21.41 23.90
N GLN A 157 -35.72 22.15 24.82
CA GLN A 157 -34.35 22.65 24.72
C GLN A 157 -33.34 21.56 24.34
N LYS A 158 -33.41 20.42 25.04
CA LYS A 158 -32.62 19.22 24.77
C LYS A 158 -32.78 18.70 23.34
N ASP A 159 -33.98 18.71 22.78
CA ASP A 159 -34.25 18.24 21.42
C ASP A 159 -33.64 19.20 20.38
N ALA A 160 -33.71 20.51 20.63
CA ALA A 160 -33.08 21.52 19.79
C ALA A 160 -31.55 21.38 19.78
N ILE A 161 -30.91 21.24 20.95
CA ILE A 161 -29.46 21.00 21.07
C ILE A 161 -29.08 19.71 20.34
N THR A 162 -29.82 18.62 20.58
CA THR A 162 -29.55 17.32 19.96
C THR A 162 -29.63 17.42 18.43
N ASN A 163 -30.61 18.15 17.89
CA ASN A 163 -30.75 18.32 16.44
C ASN A 163 -29.59 19.11 15.83
N VAL A 164 -29.10 20.16 16.50
CA VAL A 164 -27.93 20.90 16.01
C VAL A 164 -26.67 20.04 16.06
N LEU A 165 -26.48 19.28 17.14
CA LEU A 165 -25.35 18.35 17.26
C LEU A 165 -25.42 17.23 16.21
N LYS A 166 -26.61 16.72 15.89
CA LYS A 166 -26.81 15.76 14.79
C LYS A 166 -26.47 16.36 13.44
N GLN A 167 -26.92 17.57 13.13
CA GLN A 167 -26.57 18.24 11.87
C GLN A 167 -25.06 18.51 11.78
N ALA A 168 -24.42 18.89 12.88
CA ALA A 168 -22.97 19.07 12.93
C ALA A 168 -22.25 17.73 12.72
N LEU A 169 -22.74 16.66 13.33
CA LEU A 169 -22.22 15.30 13.15
C LEU A 169 -22.38 14.81 11.71
N GLU A 170 -23.54 15.00 11.09
CA GLU A 170 -23.80 14.62 9.70
C GLU A 170 -22.83 15.34 8.75
N LYS A 171 -22.67 16.66 8.90
CA LYS A 171 -21.70 17.44 8.12
C LYS A 171 -20.26 17.02 8.37
N ALA A 172 -19.91 16.75 9.63
CA ALA A 172 -18.59 16.28 10.00
C ALA A 172 -18.29 14.91 9.38
N THR A 173 -19.25 13.99 9.42
CA THR A 173 -19.14 12.63 8.87
C THR A 173 -18.99 12.68 7.36
N GLN A 174 -19.88 13.39 6.65
CA GLN A 174 -19.81 13.54 5.19
C GLN A 174 -18.47 14.15 4.75
N SER A 175 -18.01 15.18 5.45
CA SER A 175 -16.73 15.82 5.10
C SER A 175 -15.52 14.99 5.50
N ALA A 176 -15.60 14.20 6.57
CA ALA A 176 -14.55 13.28 7.00
C ALA A 176 -14.42 12.12 6.01
N GLU A 177 -15.53 11.54 5.58
CA GLU A 177 -15.59 10.48 4.55
C GLU A 177 -14.99 10.98 3.23
N ALA A 178 -15.45 12.13 2.73
CA ALA A 178 -14.94 12.70 1.49
C ALA A 178 -13.42 12.97 1.52
N LEU A 179 -12.92 13.52 2.65
CA LEU A 179 -11.49 13.75 2.80
C LEU A 179 -10.71 12.45 2.99
N SER A 180 -11.29 11.47 3.68
CA SER A 180 -10.69 10.14 3.86
C SER A 180 -10.53 9.42 2.53
N GLU A 181 -11.56 9.41 1.70
CA GLU A 181 -11.50 8.82 0.35
C GLU A 181 -10.45 9.52 -0.52
N THR A 182 -10.53 10.86 -0.62
CA THR A 182 -9.58 11.65 -1.43
C THR A 182 -8.13 11.43 -0.99
N THR A 183 -7.88 11.46 0.33
CA THR A 183 -6.54 11.26 0.89
C THR A 183 -6.06 9.83 0.70
N ALA A 184 -6.95 8.84 0.82
CA ALA A 184 -6.61 7.44 0.60
C ALA A 184 -6.22 7.20 -0.86
N GLU A 185 -6.98 7.74 -1.81
CA GLU A 185 -6.69 7.68 -3.24
C GLU A 185 -5.36 8.37 -3.57
N ASP A 186 -5.13 9.59 -3.09
CA ASP A 186 -3.91 10.34 -3.35
C ASP A 186 -2.66 9.64 -2.80
N VAL A 187 -2.73 9.16 -1.56
CA VAL A 187 -1.61 8.45 -0.91
C VAL A 187 -1.36 7.11 -1.59
N ALA A 188 -2.41 6.36 -1.92
CA ALA A 188 -2.28 5.09 -2.64
C ALA A 188 -1.69 5.32 -4.03
N ALA A 189 -2.17 6.30 -4.79
CA ALA A 189 -1.66 6.64 -6.11
C ALA A 189 -0.17 7.05 -6.06
N LYS A 190 0.19 7.93 -5.12
CA LYS A 190 1.59 8.37 -4.94
C LYS A 190 2.53 7.24 -4.57
N LEU A 191 2.13 6.38 -3.63
CA LEU A 191 2.93 5.23 -3.23
C LEU A 191 3.03 4.19 -4.36
N THR A 192 1.92 3.92 -5.05
CA THR A 192 1.92 2.99 -6.19
C THR A 192 2.85 3.48 -7.30
N ALA A 193 2.80 4.77 -7.64
CA ALA A 193 3.70 5.36 -8.64
C ALA A 193 5.17 5.27 -8.21
N GLN A 194 5.48 5.61 -6.95
CA GLN A 194 6.84 5.55 -6.43
C GLN A 194 7.39 4.11 -6.44
N LYS A 195 6.60 3.13 -5.96
CA LYS A 195 7.00 1.72 -5.92
C LYS A 195 7.10 1.12 -7.31
N THR A 196 6.18 1.44 -8.21
CA THR A 196 6.24 1.02 -9.62
C THR A 196 7.50 1.55 -10.29
N GLY A 197 7.84 2.83 -10.05
CA GLY A 197 9.08 3.42 -10.55
C GLY A 197 10.32 2.67 -10.06
N ALA A 198 10.40 2.37 -8.76
CA ALA A 198 11.50 1.61 -8.17
C ALA A 198 11.59 0.15 -8.68
N ILE A 199 10.45 -0.53 -8.85
CA ILE A 199 10.42 -1.88 -9.41
C ILE A 199 10.87 -1.85 -10.87
N ASN A 200 10.45 -0.85 -11.65
CA ASN A 200 10.84 -0.74 -13.04
C ASN A 200 12.34 -0.45 -13.20
N THR A 201 12.93 0.41 -12.36
CA THR A 201 14.38 0.65 -12.39
C THR A 201 15.19 -0.60 -12.04
N ILE A 202 14.77 -1.37 -11.02
CA ILE A 202 15.40 -2.66 -10.67
C ILE A 202 15.27 -3.66 -11.83
N PHE A 203 14.07 -3.75 -12.42
CA PHE A 203 13.82 -4.64 -13.56
C PHE A 203 14.71 -4.30 -14.76
N MET A 204 14.81 -3.01 -15.12
CA MET A 204 15.65 -2.55 -16.23
C MET A 204 17.14 -2.83 -15.98
N SER A 205 17.61 -2.64 -14.74
CA SER A 205 18.99 -2.96 -14.35
C SER A 205 19.29 -4.46 -14.53
N ASN A 206 18.39 -5.33 -14.05
CA ASN A 206 18.54 -6.77 -14.18
C ASN A 206 18.42 -7.25 -15.64
N GLN A 207 17.53 -6.65 -16.43
CA GLN A 207 17.42 -6.95 -17.86
C GLN A 207 18.70 -6.59 -18.62
N THR A 208 19.29 -5.43 -18.33
CA THR A 208 20.57 -5.00 -18.92
C THR A 208 21.69 -5.99 -18.60
N ALA A 209 21.75 -6.48 -17.36
CA ALA A 209 22.73 -7.48 -16.95
C ALA A 209 22.57 -8.82 -17.70
N ILE A 210 21.33 -9.27 -17.90
CA ILE A 210 21.04 -10.50 -18.67
C ILE A 210 21.49 -10.33 -20.13
N ILE A 211 21.16 -9.19 -20.76
CA ILE A 211 21.56 -8.91 -22.15
C ILE A 211 23.09 -8.85 -22.28
N ALA A 212 23.78 -8.17 -21.35
CA ALA A 212 25.24 -8.08 -21.36
C ALA A 212 25.91 -9.46 -21.26
N SER A 213 25.37 -10.37 -20.43
CA SER A 213 25.83 -11.75 -20.32
C SER A 213 25.66 -12.53 -21.63
N ILE A 214 24.51 -12.39 -22.31
CA ILE A 214 24.25 -13.04 -23.60
C ILE A 214 25.22 -12.53 -24.67
N VAL A 215 25.41 -11.21 -24.77
CA VAL A 215 26.36 -10.61 -25.73
C VAL A 215 27.77 -11.13 -25.47
N ALA A 216 28.20 -11.22 -24.21
CA ALA A 216 29.50 -11.78 -23.85
C ALA A 216 29.64 -13.25 -24.31
N ILE A 217 28.63 -14.10 -24.09
CA ILE A 217 28.63 -15.50 -24.53
C ILE A 217 28.71 -15.58 -26.07
N VAL A 218 27.94 -14.76 -26.79
CA VAL A 218 27.97 -14.73 -28.26
C VAL A 218 29.34 -14.34 -28.80
N VAL A 219 30.00 -13.34 -28.19
CA VAL A 219 31.36 -12.93 -28.58
C VAL A 219 32.37 -14.06 -28.36
N ILE A 220 32.30 -14.79 -27.24
CA ILE A 220 33.18 -15.93 -26.96
C ILE A 220 32.98 -17.04 -28.01
N VAL A 221 31.73 -17.35 -28.36
CA VAL A 221 31.41 -18.37 -29.37
C VAL A 221 31.91 -17.94 -30.76
N LEU A 222 31.76 -16.68 -31.15
CA LEU A 222 32.25 -16.16 -32.43
C LEU A 222 33.78 -16.30 -32.56
N ILE A 223 34.53 -15.98 -31.50
CA ILE A 223 36.00 -16.14 -31.47
C ILE A 223 36.38 -17.62 -31.68
N MET A 224 35.70 -18.54 -30.98
CA MET A 224 35.93 -19.98 -31.12
C MET A 224 35.68 -20.48 -32.55
N VAL A 225 34.62 -19.99 -33.21
CA VAL A 225 34.30 -20.34 -34.60
C VAL A 225 35.36 -19.83 -35.57
N ILE A 226 35.84 -18.58 -35.41
CA ILE A 226 36.88 -18.00 -36.27
C ILE A 226 38.18 -18.81 -36.15
N ILE A 227 38.64 -19.06 -34.92
CA ILE A 227 39.85 -19.88 -34.67
C ILE A 227 39.66 -21.28 -35.24
N TYR A 228 38.51 -21.91 -35.02
CA TYR A 228 38.19 -23.23 -35.55
C TYR A 228 38.24 -23.26 -37.08
N LEU A 229 37.65 -22.27 -37.76
CA LEU A 229 37.68 -22.17 -39.22
C LEU A 229 39.11 -22.01 -39.74
N ILE A 230 39.94 -21.19 -39.09
CA ILE A 230 41.37 -21.04 -39.44
C ILE A 230 42.10 -22.39 -39.27
N LEU A 231 41.91 -23.07 -38.14
CA LEU A 231 42.55 -24.37 -37.88
C LEU A 231 42.09 -25.46 -38.84
N ARG A 232 40.79 -25.49 -39.16
CA ARG A 232 40.21 -26.43 -40.13
C ARG A 232 40.73 -26.17 -41.54
N TYR A 233 40.83 -24.90 -41.93
CA TYR A 233 41.39 -24.49 -43.21
C TYR A 233 42.87 -24.88 -43.33
N ARG A 234 43.67 -24.63 -42.29
CA ARG A 234 45.09 -25.05 -42.23
C ARG A 234 45.24 -26.56 -42.32
N ARG A 235 44.39 -27.34 -41.61
CA ARG A 235 44.39 -28.81 -41.69
C ARG A 235 44.08 -29.30 -43.11
N LYS A 236 43.03 -28.77 -43.76
CA LYS A 236 42.71 -29.14 -45.15
C LYS A 236 43.84 -28.78 -46.13
N LYS A 237 44.47 -27.62 -45.97
CA LYS A 237 45.61 -27.23 -46.82
C LYS A 237 46.82 -28.15 -46.62
N LYS A 238 47.11 -28.56 -45.37
CA LYS A 238 48.15 -29.57 -45.09
C LYS A 238 47.86 -30.91 -45.76
N MET A 239 46.61 -31.40 -45.72
CA MET A 239 46.22 -32.66 -46.35
C MET A 239 46.32 -32.61 -47.89
N LYS A 240 45.90 -31.50 -48.51
CA LYS A 240 46.04 -31.30 -49.96
C LYS A 240 47.50 -31.32 -50.42
N LYS A 241 48.41 -30.68 -49.66
CA LYS A 241 49.84 -30.74 -49.94
C LYS A 241 50.38 -32.17 -49.85
N LYS A 242 50.02 -32.93 -48.82
CA LYS A 242 50.45 -34.33 -48.66
C LYS A 242 50.05 -35.23 -49.84
N LEU A 243 48.83 -35.09 -50.36
CA LEU A 243 48.36 -35.85 -51.52
C LEU A 243 49.17 -35.56 -52.79
N GLN A 244 49.62 -34.31 -53.00
CA GLN A 244 50.46 -33.98 -54.14
C GLN A 244 51.87 -34.60 -54.03
N TYR A 245 52.44 -34.66 -52.83
CA TYR A 245 53.76 -35.29 -52.62
C TYR A 245 53.74 -36.81 -52.83
N ILE A 246 52.65 -37.50 -52.45
CA ILE A 246 52.53 -38.96 -52.67
C ILE A 246 52.50 -39.27 -54.17
N LYS A 247 51.75 -38.49 -54.97
CA LYS A 247 51.67 -38.70 -56.42
C LYS A 247 53.00 -38.50 -57.16
N LEU A 248 53.88 -37.61 -56.68
CA LEU A 248 55.18 -37.36 -57.30
C LEU A 248 56.23 -38.45 -57.02
N LEU A 249 55.98 -39.35 -56.07
CA LEU A 249 56.90 -40.45 -55.73
C LEU A 249 56.51 -41.79 -56.37
N GLU A 250 55.37 -41.83 -57.06
CA GLU A 250 54.81 -43.04 -57.68
C GLU A 250 55.09 -43.08 -59.21
N GLU A 251 55.60 -41.99 -59.79
CA GLU A 251 56.25 -41.92 -61.10
C GLU A 251 57.77 -42.10 -60.96
#